data_AF-A0A0K8RN71-F1
#
_entry.id   AF-A0A0K8RN71-F1
#
_cell.length_a   1.000
_cell.length_b   1.000
_cell.length_c   1.000
_cell.angle_alpha   90.00
_cell.angle_beta   90.00
_cell.angle_gamma   90.00
#
_symmetry.space_group_name_H-M   'P 1'
#
loop_
_entity.id
_entity.type
_entity.pdbx_description
1 polymer ?
#
loop_
_entity_poly.entity_id
_entity_poly.type
_entity_poly.pdbx_seq_one_letter_code
_entity_poly.pdbx_strand_id
1 'polypeptide(L)'
;MEKTFCVLVTLLASMLFHTGSSYARHIISTVFPKLVEPRSSAGELTLIIHKGLVLKLHRISVLSNSFQVTTYSDNYKIIEQENPAQLQRKLYHDPEHEAALVIEFHNEVIHVTGILGNTLRVRPSVMAERNLDGHVAHELFEIPTRNAECVSDVAS
;
A
#
# COMPACT_ATOMS: atom_id res chain seq x y z
N MET A 1 -42.07 10.89 37.76
CA MET A 1 -41.92 10.97 36.29
C MET A 1 -40.46 11.12 35.84
N GLU A 2 -39.45 10.88 36.68
CA GLU A 2 -38.03 11.06 36.28
C GLU A 2 -37.33 9.80 35.76
N LYS A 3 -37.83 8.60 36.09
CA LYS A 3 -37.15 7.34 35.70
C LYS A 3 -37.37 6.97 34.23
N THR A 4 -38.50 7.39 33.65
CA THR A 4 -38.88 7.06 32.27
C THR A 4 -38.11 7.89 31.24
N PHE A 5 -37.67 9.09 31.61
CA PHE A 5 -36.92 9.98 30.72
C PHE A 5 -35.46 9.53 30.56
N CYS A 6 -34.88 8.97 31.62
CA CYS A 6 -33.50 8.49 31.63
C CYS A 6 -33.30 7.27 30.71
N VAL A 7 -34.29 6.35 30.67
CA VAL A 7 -34.23 5.14 29.82
C VAL A 7 -34.37 5.48 28.33
N LEU A 8 -35.13 6.52 27.98
CA LEU A 8 -35.33 6.94 26.59
C LEU A 8 -34.08 7.60 25.99
N VAL A 9 -33.34 8.39 26.80
CA VAL A 9 -32.09 9.03 26.39
C VAL A 9 -30.96 8.01 26.20
N THR A 10 -30.91 6.95 27.03
CA THR A 10 -29.91 5.88 26.87
C THR A 10 -30.15 5.01 25.63
N LEU A 11 -31.43 4.78 25.25
CA LEU A 11 -31.77 3.98 24.07
C LEU A 11 -31.37 4.69 22.76
N LEU A 12 -31.57 6.00 22.69
CA LEU A 12 -31.18 6.81 21.52
C LEU A 12 -29.66 6.97 21.39
N ALA A 13 -28.93 7.05 22.50
CA ALA A 13 -27.46 7.12 22.47
C ALA A 13 -26.81 5.79 22.03
N SER A 14 -27.42 4.65 22.37
CA SER A 14 -26.89 3.32 21.99
C SER A 14 -27.01 3.00 20.49
N MET A 15 -27.89 3.71 19.78
CA MET A 15 -28.07 3.61 18.32
C MET A 15 -27.02 4.39 17.51
N LEU A 16 -26.25 5.30 18.13
CA LEU A 16 -25.15 6.00 17.46
C LEU A 16 -23.79 5.30 17.57
N PHE A 17 -23.68 4.21 18.34
CA PHE A 17 -22.41 3.49 18.54
C PHE A 17 -22.39 2.06 17.97
N HIS A 18 -23.49 1.58 17.39
CA HIS A 18 -23.46 0.28 16.71
C HIS A 18 -23.16 0.44 15.22
N THR A 19 -22.05 -0.20 14.84
CA THR A 19 -21.47 -0.32 13.51
C THR A 19 -20.79 0.94 12.98
N GLY A 20 -19.71 1.34 13.66
CA GLY A 20 -18.53 1.76 12.91
C GLY A 20 -18.17 0.60 11.98
N SER A 21 -18.39 0.77 10.68
CA SER A 21 -17.90 -0.16 9.66
C SER A 21 -16.38 -0.11 9.73
N SER A 22 -15.79 -0.96 10.56
CA SER A 22 -14.39 -1.32 10.43
C SER A 22 -14.29 -2.05 9.09
N TYR A 23 -13.97 -1.32 8.04
CA TYR A 23 -13.21 -1.92 6.96
C TYR A 23 -11.87 -2.31 7.58
N ALA A 24 -11.86 -3.41 8.34
CA ALA A 24 -10.65 -4.04 8.79
C ALA A 24 -9.92 -4.41 7.50
N ARG A 25 -9.01 -3.53 7.08
CA ARG A 25 -8.10 -3.77 5.98
C ARG A 25 -7.44 -5.10 6.32
N HIS A 26 -7.73 -6.15 5.57
CA HIS A 26 -7.37 -7.50 5.95
C HIS A 26 -5.85 -7.64 5.84
N ILE A 27 -5.16 -7.38 6.94
CA ILE A 27 -3.72 -7.60 7.06
C ILE A 27 -3.56 -9.11 7.12
N ILE A 28 -2.88 -9.65 6.12
CA ILE A 28 -2.62 -11.08 5.96
C ILE A 28 -1.40 -11.46 6.80
N SER A 29 -0.36 -10.62 6.79
CA SER A 29 0.84 -10.86 7.57
C SER A 29 1.68 -9.59 7.75
N THR A 30 2.52 -9.62 8.78
CA THR A 30 3.60 -8.66 9.01
C THR A 30 4.92 -9.27 8.57
N VAL A 31 5.68 -8.54 7.76
CA VAL A 31 6.97 -8.97 7.20
C VAL A 31 8.07 -7.94 7.43
N PHE A 32 9.32 -8.34 7.27
CA PHE A 32 10.49 -7.47 7.38
C PHE A 32 11.28 -7.57 6.08
N PRO A 33 10.94 -6.75 5.07
CA PRO A 33 11.61 -6.80 3.79
C PRO A 33 13.10 -6.54 3.96
N LYS A 34 13.90 -7.19 3.12
CA LYS A 34 15.35 -7.01 3.09
C LYS A 34 15.81 -6.78 1.66
N LEU A 35 16.49 -5.66 1.44
CA LEU A 35 17.14 -5.38 0.18
C LEU A 35 18.51 -6.06 0.15
N VAL A 36 18.80 -6.75 -0.93
CA VAL A 36 20.12 -7.31 -1.23
C VAL A 36 20.67 -6.49 -2.38
N GLU A 37 21.62 -5.61 -2.09
CA GLU A 37 22.29 -4.81 -3.11
C GLU A 37 23.23 -5.70 -3.92
N PRO A 38 23.10 -5.73 -5.27
CA PRO A 38 24.09 -6.37 -6.10
C PRO A 38 25.39 -5.56 -6.06
N ARG A 39 26.53 -6.26 -6.16
CA ARG A 39 27.87 -5.67 -6.25
C ARG A 39 28.12 -4.92 -7.58
N SER A 40 27.08 -4.73 -8.39
CA SER A 40 27.12 -4.09 -9.72
C SER A 40 26.05 -3.01 -9.79
N SER A 41 26.43 -1.83 -10.29
CA SER A 41 25.61 -0.61 -10.37
C SER A 41 24.53 -0.62 -11.49
N ALA A 42 24.09 -1.80 -11.94
CA ALA A 42 23.26 -1.95 -13.14
C ALA A 42 21.77 -1.60 -12.95
N GLY A 43 21.36 -1.11 -11.77
CA GLY A 43 19.96 -0.71 -11.51
C GLY A 43 18.99 -1.89 -11.27
N GLU A 44 19.54 -3.11 -11.15
CA GLU A 44 18.84 -4.29 -10.67
C GLU A 44 18.95 -4.38 -9.15
N LEU A 45 17.90 -4.84 -8.48
CA LEU A 45 17.86 -5.05 -7.04
C LEU A 45 17.17 -6.37 -6.72
N THR A 46 17.60 -7.06 -5.68
CA THR A 46 16.86 -8.21 -5.14
C THR A 46 16.18 -7.80 -3.84
N LEU A 47 14.85 -7.88 -3.78
CA LEU A 47 14.08 -7.59 -2.58
C LEU A 47 13.45 -8.87 -2.05
N ILE A 48 13.83 -9.25 -0.83
CA ILE A 48 13.23 -10.39 -0.13
C ILE A 48 12.09 -9.84 0.73
N ILE A 49 10.83 -10.10 0.37
CA ILE A 49 9.68 -9.72 1.20
C ILE A 49 9.55 -10.70 2.37
N HIS A 50 9.58 -11.99 2.06
CA HIS A 50 9.72 -13.10 3.01
C HIS A 50 10.33 -14.31 2.28
N LYS A 51 10.58 -15.42 2.98
CA LYS A 51 11.25 -16.62 2.42
C LYS A 51 10.59 -17.20 1.16
N GLY A 52 9.30 -16.95 0.95
CA GLY A 52 8.52 -17.47 -0.18
C GLY A 52 8.24 -16.43 -1.28
N LEU A 53 8.71 -15.19 -1.11
CA LEU A 53 8.49 -14.12 -2.08
C LEU A 53 9.75 -13.26 -2.18
N VAL A 54 10.51 -13.51 -3.24
CA VAL A 54 11.76 -12.83 -3.57
C VAL A 54 11.61 -12.20 -4.93
N LEU A 55 11.78 -10.88 -5.01
CA LEU A 55 11.54 -10.09 -6.21
C LEU A 55 12.86 -9.69 -6.87
N LYS A 56 12.89 -9.78 -8.19
CA LYS A 56 13.96 -9.28 -9.06
C LYS A 56 13.51 -7.96 -9.66
N LEU A 57 13.92 -6.89 -9.01
CA LEU A 57 13.44 -5.54 -9.29
C LEU A 57 14.33 -4.87 -10.34
N HIS A 58 13.66 -4.32 -11.35
CA HIS A 58 14.27 -3.48 -12.38
C HIS A 58 13.70 -2.08 -12.25
N ARG A 59 14.55 -1.05 -12.38
CA ARG A 59 14.07 0.33 -12.36
C ARG A 59 13.25 0.63 -13.62
N ILE A 60 12.11 1.31 -13.46
CA ILE A 60 11.32 1.76 -14.61
C ILE A 60 12.08 2.85 -15.40
N SER A 61 12.23 2.64 -16.70
CA SER A 61 13.01 3.52 -17.60
C SER A 61 12.17 4.63 -18.24
N VAL A 62 10.85 4.49 -18.30
CA VAL A 62 9.95 5.48 -18.90
C VAL A 62 8.69 5.60 -18.05
N LEU A 63 8.36 6.84 -17.65
CA LEU A 63 7.10 7.21 -17.01
C LEU A 63 6.49 8.38 -17.79
N SER A 64 5.16 8.41 -17.95
CA SER A 64 4.50 9.54 -18.61
C SER A 64 4.72 10.85 -17.83
N ASN A 65 4.90 11.96 -18.55
CA ASN A 65 5.00 13.30 -17.97
C ASN A 65 3.71 13.74 -17.27
N SER A 66 2.57 13.08 -17.56
CA SER A 66 1.26 13.37 -17.00
C SER A 66 0.81 12.32 -15.97
N PHE A 67 1.71 11.90 -15.08
CA PHE A 67 1.41 10.92 -14.04
C PHE A 67 0.66 11.57 -12.86
N GLN A 68 -0.39 10.90 -12.36
CA GLN A 68 -1.15 11.34 -11.19
C GLN A 68 -1.35 10.16 -10.25
N VAL A 69 -1.06 10.34 -8.96
CA VAL A 69 -1.42 9.36 -7.93
C VAL A 69 -2.80 9.71 -7.43
N THR A 70 -3.71 8.75 -7.44
CA THR A 70 -5.03 8.90 -6.86
C THR A 70 -5.15 8.01 -5.63
N THR A 71 -5.25 8.64 -4.46
CA THR A 71 -5.54 7.96 -3.20
C THR A 71 -7.03 8.02 -2.93
N TYR A 72 -7.63 6.84 -2.72
CA TYR A 72 -9.01 6.70 -2.28
C TYR A 72 -9.02 6.41 -0.77
N SER A 73 -9.52 7.36 0.01
CA SER A 73 -9.97 7.14 1.38
C SER A 73 -11.49 7.25 1.41
N ASP A 74 -12.15 6.60 2.36
CA ASP A 74 -13.60 6.35 2.39
C ASP A 74 -14.49 7.54 1.97
N ASN A 75 -14.07 8.79 2.23
CA ASN A 75 -14.83 10.00 1.92
C ASN A 75 -14.13 11.02 1.00
N TYR A 76 -12.91 10.76 0.52
CA TYR A 76 -12.18 11.73 -0.31
C TYR A 76 -11.25 11.05 -1.32
N LYS A 77 -11.21 11.62 -2.53
CA LYS A 77 -10.24 11.33 -3.58
C LYS A 77 -9.14 12.38 -3.49
N ILE A 78 -7.94 11.99 -3.06
CA ILE A 78 -6.76 12.86 -3.17
C ILE A 78 -6.11 12.56 -4.51
N ILE A 79 -5.94 13.59 -5.34
CA ILE A 79 -5.14 13.52 -6.56
C ILE A 79 -3.84 14.28 -6.26
N GLU A 80 -2.75 13.54 -6.17
CA GLU A 80 -1.41 14.10 -5.92
C GLU A 80 -0.64 14.15 -7.24
N GLN A 81 -0.17 15.35 -7.56
CA GLN A 81 0.70 15.56 -8.71
C GLN A 81 2.14 15.29 -8.29
N GLU A 82 2.53 14.02 -8.39
CA GLU A 82 3.90 13.59 -8.11
C GLU A 82 4.84 14.04 -9.24
N ASN A 83 6.07 14.43 -8.90
CA ASN A 83 7.10 14.70 -9.91
C ASN A 83 7.49 13.37 -10.59
N PRO A 84 7.16 13.16 -11.89
CA PRO A 84 7.35 11.88 -12.55
C PRO A 84 8.82 11.45 -12.59
N ALA A 85 9.75 12.40 -12.72
CA ALA A 85 11.18 12.11 -12.74
C ALA A 85 11.70 11.68 -11.35
N GLN A 86 11.11 12.17 -10.26
CA GLN A 86 11.45 11.71 -8.92
C GLN A 86 10.86 10.33 -8.66
N LEU A 87 9.60 10.10 -9.02
CA LEU A 87 8.95 8.80 -8.88
C LEU A 87 9.67 7.72 -9.68
N GLN A 88 10.06 8.00 -10.92
CA GLN A 88 10.78 7.07 -11.78
C GLN A 88 12.06 6.54 -11.14
N ARG A 89 12.78 7.35 -10.34
CA ARG A 89 14.02 6.92 -9.67
C ARG A 89 13.79 5.93 -8.54
N LYS A 90 12.60 5.95 -7.94
CA LYS A 90 12.20 5.11 -6.81
C LYS A 90 11.22 3.99 -7.19
N LEU A 91 10.75 3.95 -8.44
CA LEU A 91 9.78 2.98 -8.93
C LEU A 91 10.47 1.83 -9.65
N TYR A 92 10.18 0.62 -9.18
CA TYR A 92 10.73 -0.64 -9.66
C TYR A 92 9.62 -1.59 -10.06
N HIS A 93 9.92 -2.51 -10.98
CA HIS A 93 9.00 -3.56 -11.38
C HIS A 93 9.69 -4.93 -11.42
N ASP A 94 8.90 -5.97 -11.14
CA ASP A 94 9.26 -7.37 -11.36
C ASP A 94 8.15 -8.02 -12.21
N PRO A 95 8.40 -8.24 -13.50
CA PRO A 95 7.44 -8.87 -14.40
C PRO A 95 7.07 -10.31 -14.01
N GLU A 96 7.99 -11.06 -13.38
CA GLU A 96 7.78 -12.46 -13.00
C GLU A 96 6.67 -12.58 -11.95
N HIS A 97 6.57 -11.58 -11.07
CA HIS A 97 5.59 -11.52 -9.97
C HIS A 97 4.49 -10.48 -10.20
N GLU A 98 4.41 -9.88 -11.39
CA GLU A 98 3.48 -8.78 -11.71
C GLU A 98 3.52 -7.66 -10.63
N ALA A 99 4.72 -7.36 -10.13
CA ALA A 99 4.92 -6.44 -9.02
C ALA A 99 5.40 -5.08 -9.52
N ALA A 100 4.94 -4.03 -8.85
CA ALA A 100 5.44 -2.67 -9.02
C ALA A 100 5.53 -1.98 -7.66
N LEU A 101 6.73 -1.53 -7.30
CA LEU A 101 7.08 -1.08 -5.96
C LEU A 101 7.80 0.25 -5.99
N VAL A 102 7.41 1.14 -5.07
CA VAL A 102 8.18 2.31 -4.68
C VAL A 102 9.06 1.92 -3.50
N ILE A 103 10.37 2.15 -3.63
CA ILE A 103 11.36 1.91 -2.58
C ILE A 103 12.00 3.23 -2.19
N GLU A 104 11.87 3.59 -0.92
CA GLU A 104 12.42 4.80 -0.32
C GLU A 104 13.33 4.46 0.85
N PHE A 105 14.36 5.27 1.06
CA PHE A 105 15.29 5.12 2.18
C PHE A 105 15.12 6.30 3.13
N HIS A 106 14.69 6.03 4.36
CA HIS A 106 14.56 7.03 5.41
C HIS A 106 15.55 6.71 6.52
N ASN A 107 16.59 7.52 6.69
CA ASN A 107 17.65 7.28 7.67
C ASN A 107 18.22 5.84 7.58
N GLU A 108 18.56 5.41 6.36
CA GLU A 108 19.08 4.06 6.04
C GLU A 108 18.07 2.91 6.21
N VAL A 109 16.83 3.22 6.61
CA VAL A 109 15.74 2.24 6.71
C VAL A 109 14.95 2.19 5.41
N ILE A 110 14.70 0.99 4.90
CA ILE A 110 13.89 0.81 3.69
C ILE A 110 12.40 0.89 3.98
N HIS A 111 11.70 1.64 3.15
CA HIS A 111 10.25 1.72 3.08
C HIS A 111 9.81 1.23 1.70
N VAL A 112 8.94 0.22 1.69
CA VAL A 112 8.45 -0.42 0.48
C VAL A 112 6.93 -0.27 0.43
N THR A 113 6.45 0.34 -0.65
CA THR A 113 5.02 0.46 -0.93
C THR A 113 4.72 0.00 -2.34
N GLY A 114 3.65 -0.77 -2.53
CA GLY A 114 3.16 -1.04 -3.88
C GLY A 114 2.36 -2.31 -4.02
N ILE A 115 2.37 -2.83 -5.25
CA ILE A 115 1.59 -3.98 -5.69
C ILE A 115 2.47 -5.22 -5.82
N LEU A 116 1.92 -6.37 -5.41
CA LEU A 116 2.52 -7.69 -5.51
C LEU A 116 1.51 -8.59 -6.23
N GLY A 117 1.47 -8.52 -7.57
CA GLY A 117 0.43 -9.17 -8.37
C GLY A 117 -0.94 -8.51 -8.25
N ASN A 118 -2.01 -9.27 -8.48
CA ASN A 118 -3.36 -8.73 -8.70
C ASN A 118 -3.96 -8.05 -7.46
N THR A 119 -3.97 -8.74 -6.32
CA THR A 119 -4.72 -8.32 -5.11
C THR A 119 -3.82 -7.99 -3.93
N LEU A 120 -2.63 -8.58 -3.85
CA LEU A 120 -1.73 -8.43 -2.70
C LEU A 120 -0.97 -7.11 -2.78
N ARG A 121 -0.87 -6.42 -1.65
CA ARG A 121 -0.22 -5.11 -1.50
C ARG A 121 0.73 -5.14 -0.32
N VAL A 122 1.73 -4.27 -0.38
CA VAL A 122 2.71 -4.06 0.71
C VAL A 122 2.80 -2.58 1.06
N ARG A 123 2.95 -2.29 2.35
CA ARG A 123 3.22 -0.93 2.86
C ARG A 123 3.96 -1.01 4.21
N PRO A 124 4.65 0.06 4.64
CA PRO A 124 5.16 0.16 6.00
C PRO A 124 4.01 0.03 7.02
N SER A 125 4.23 -0.68 8.11
CA SER A 125 3.24 -0.76 9.18
C SER A 125 3.06 0.59 9.86
N VAL A 126 1.81 0.94 10.18
CA VAL A 126 1.47 2.19 10.88
C VAL A 126 2.07 2.22 12.29
N MET A 127 2.22 1.06 12.92
CA MET A 127 2.82 0.95 14.25
C MET A 127 4.34 1.11 14.23
N ALA A 128 4.95 1.15 13.05
CA ALA A 128 6.39 1.34 12.83
C ALA A 128 7.27 0.42 13.70
N GLU A 129 6.80 -0.80 13.94
CA GLU A 129 7.54 -1.82 14.69
C GLU A 129 8.86 -2.16 14.00
N ARG A 130 9.87 -2.53 14.79
CA ARG A 130 11.20 -2.91 14.29
C ARG A 130 11.59 -4.28 14.81
N ASN A 131 12.25 -5.07 13.97
CA ASN A 131 12.88 -6.30 14.42
C ASN A 131 14.22 -6.01 15.14
N LEU A 132 14.87 -7.05 15.66
CA LEU A 132 16.16 -6.94 16.35
C LEU A 132 17.29 -6.40 15.44
N ASP A 133 17.16 -6.57 14.13
CA ASP A 133 18.11 -6.04 13.13
C ASP A 133 17.81 -4.57 12.74
N GLY A 134 16.77 -3.96 13.32
CA GLY A 134 16.36 -2.59 13.03
C GLY A 134 15.50 -2.40 11.78
N HIS A 135 15.14 -3.48 11.07
CA HIS A 135 14.25 -3.40 9.91
C HIS A 135 12.83 -3.02 10.33
N VAL A 136 12.18 -2.15 9.54
CA VAL A 136 10.79 -1.73 9.77
C VAL A 136 9.81 -2.79 9.28
N ALA A 137 8.82 -3.07 10.12
CA ALA A 137 7.70 -3.94 9.81
C ALA A 137 6.89 -3.40 8.63
N HIS A 138 6.51 -4.29 7.74
CA HIS A 138 5.62 -4.02 6.61
C HIS A 138 4.38 -4.91 6.71
N GLU A 139 3.23 -4.37 6.32
CA GLU A 139 1.96 -5.07 6.26
C GLU A 139 1.75 -5.59 4.84
N LEU A 140 1.46 -6.89 4.72
CA LEU A 140 0.87 -7.48 3.53
C LEU A 140 -0.64 -7.53 3.69
N PHE A 141 -1.37 -7.01 2.72
CA PHE A 141 -2.82 -6.96 2.74
C PHE A 141 -3.40 -7.14 1.35
N GLU A 142 -4.62 -7.68 1.27
CA GLU A 142 -5.34 -7.82 0.02
C GLU A 142 -6.28 -6.64 -0.22
N ILE A 143 -6.45 -6.29 -1.49
CA ILE A 143 -7.54 -5.44 -1.95
C ILE A 143 -8.48 -6.25 -2.84
N PRO A 144 -9.81 -6.00 -2.80
CA PRO A 144 -10.74 -6.62 -3.73
C PRO A 144 -10.36 -6.30 -5.17
N THR A 145 -10.41 -7.30 -6.05
CA THR A 145 -10.32 -7.09 -7.49
C THR A 145 -11.54 -6.28 -7.92
N ARG A 146 -11.31 -5.06 -8.39
CA ARG A 146 -12.34 -4.34 -9.14
C ARG A 146 -12.36 -4.98 -10.52
N ASN A 147 -13.49 -5.56 -10.92
CA ASN A 147 -13.68 -5.97 -12.30
C ASN A 147 -13.50 -4.71 -13.15
N ALA A 148 -12.38 -4.63 -13.86
CA ALA A 148 -12.13 -3.54 -14.79
C ALA A 148 -13.01 -3.79 -16.01
N GLU A 149 -14.25 -3.33 -15.95
CA GLU A 149 -14.99 -3.02 -17.16
C GLU A 149 -14.25 -1.82 -17.77
N CYS A 150 -13.30 -2.13 -18.66
CA CYS A 150 -12.62 -1.13 -19.46
C CYS A 150 -13.68 -0.55 -20.40
N VAL A 151 -14.42 0.47 -19.93
CA VAL A 151 -15.30 1.26 -20.78
C VAL A 151 -14.39 1.98 -21.75
N SER A 152 -14.18 1.36 -22.92
CA SER A 152 -13.68 2.04 -24.09
C SER A 152 -14.77 3.01 -24.52
N ASP A 153 -14.70 4.26 -24.04
CA ASP A 153 -15.37 5.37 -24.69
C ASP A 153 -14.70 5.56 -26.06
N VAL A 154 -15.17 4.78 -27.04
CA VAL A 154 -14.96 5.04 -28.45
C VAL A 154 -15.88 6.22 -28.78
N ALA A 155 -15.29 7.41 -28.81
CA ALA A 155 -15.88 8.51 -29.54
C ALA A 155 -15.88 8.16 -31.03
N SER A 156 -17.06 8.15 -31.64
CA SER A 156 -17.23 8.37 -33.08
C SER A 156 -18.45 9.24 -33.34
#